data_AF-A0A1G7BM59-F1
#
_entry.id   AF-A0A1G7BM59-F1
#
_cell.length_a   1.000
_cell.length_b   1.000
_cell.length_c   1.000
_cell.angle_alpha   90.00
_cell.angle_beta   90.00
_cell.angle_gamma   90.00
#
_symmetry.space_group_name_H-M   'P 1'
#
loop_
_entity.id
_entity.type
_entity.pdbx_description
1 polymer ?
#
loop_
_entity_poly.entity_id
_entity_poly.type
_entity_poly.pdbx_seq_one_letter_code
_entity_poly.pdbx_strand_id
1 'polypeptide(L)'
;MQRLVQLALDLFGGPAPADPPQPAPEPRQSGSKQKQAGTGDFIAGDAIKSVAKDGQKRGPVVAPPAPAKPAASPSASPSPPAPAAPLGTLLSPAIFRHPRASREVLLGDALVAYALQRARRRTIGFTVGADGLSVRAPGWVTLAAVDAALQEKSAWILRKLGEAQARQQRVEGSRIAWGDGAVLPYLGEPLTVVLDPTHGFRGTGGALVEGPEGQRQLHIGLAHTASPAQVRDAVQAWLMRDARQRFIARLDHFAPLLGVRWKSLRLSSAQTRWGSARADGSIRLNWRLLHYRPAIIDYVVAHELSHLRVMDHSPRFWDTVRTVVPDYADLRGRLRDEPAPPWD
;
A
#
# COMPACT_ATOMS: atom_id res chain seq x y z
N MET A 1 -24.40 1.43 -17.59
CA MET A 1 -23.22 1.14 -16.73
C MET A 1 -23.50 1.52 -15.26
N GLN A 2 -24.27 0.72 -14.49
CA GLN A 2 -24.65 1.08 -13.10
C GLN A 2 -24.67 -0.10 -12.10
N ARG A 3 -23.92 -1.19 -12.36
CA ARG A 3 -23.80 -2.36 -11.44
C ARG A 3 -22.36 -2.62 -10.94
N LEU A 4 -21.45 -1.68 -11.12
CA LEU A 4 -20.00 -1.90 -10.91
C LEU A 4 -19.45 -1.48 -9.53
N VAL A 5 -20.25 -0.86 -8.66
CA VAL A 5 -19.80 -0.30 -7.37
C VAL A 5 -20.19 -1.16 -6.16
N GLN A 6 -21.17 -2.06 -6.29
CA GLN A 6 -21.79 -2.73 -5.14
C GLN A 6 -20.92 -3.81 -4.49
N LEU A 7 -19.96 -4.39 -5.23
CA LEU A 7 -19.21 -5.61 -4.82
C LEU A 7 -17.81 -5.33 -4.23
N ALA A 8 -17.50 -4.06 -3.94
CA ALA A 8 -16.40 -3.67 -3.05
C ALA A 8 -16.87 -3.46 -1.59
N LEU A 9 -18.18 -3.47 -1.34
CA LEU A 9 -18.77 -3.12 -0.05
C LEU A 9 -18.95 -4.31 0.90
N ASP A 10 -18.97 -5.55 0.39
CA ASP A 10 -19.25 -6.72 1.23
C ASP A 10 -18.14 -6.94 2.29
N LEU A 11 -16.86 -6.71 1.91
CA LEU A 11 -15.74 -6.66 2.86
C LEU A 11 -15.83 -5.47 3.86
N PHE A 12 -16.57 -4.42 3.53
CA PHE A 12 -16.62 -3.15 4.28
C PHE A 12 -18.02 -2.79 4.82
N GLY A 13 -18.91 -3.77 4.96
CA GLY A 13 -20.19 -3.61 5.63
C GLY A 13 -20.02 -3.21 7.09
N GLY A 14 -20.52 -2.02 7.44
CA GLY A 14 -20.68 -1.50 8.80
C GLY A 14 -19.39 -1.20 9.61
N PRO A 15 -19.51 -0.36 10.66
CA PRO A 15 -18.64 -0.51 11.82
C PRO A 15 -18.92 -1.89 12.46
N ALA A 16 -17.89 -2.50 13.04
CA ALA A 16 -18.11 -3.64 13.93
C ALA A 16 -18.91 -3.18 15.18
N PRO A 17 -19.69 -4.05 15.82
CA PRO A 17 -20.15 -3.77 17.18
C PRO A 17 -18.92 -3.54 18.07
N ALA A 18 -18.98 -2.54 18.95
CA ALA A 18 -17.92 -2.33 19.93
C ALA A 18 -17.89 -3.50 20.91
N ASP A 19 -16.69 -4.00 21.23
CA ASP A 19 -16.54 -5.05 22.24
C ASP A 19 -17.02 -4.52 23.61
N PRO A 20 -17.72 -5.35 24.41
CA PRO A 20 -18.08 -4.97 25.77
C PRO A 20 -16.80 -4.80 26.61
N PRO A 21 -16.77 -3.85 27.57
CA PRO A 21 -15.58 -3.57 28.36
C PRO A 21 -15.15 -4.81 29.15
N GLN A 22 -13.88 -5.19 29.02
CA GLN A 22 -13.31 -6.28 29.82
C GLN A 22 -13.28 -5.86 31.31
N PRO A 23 -13.59 -6.78 32.25
CA PRO A 23 -13.41 -6.52 33.67
C PRO A 23 -11.94 -6.28 34.00
N ALA A 24 -11.66 -5.37 34.93
CA ALA A 24 -10.29 -5.00 35.28
C ALA A 24 -9.53 -6.18 35.93
N PRO A 25 -8.22 -6.36 35.66
CA PRO A 25 -7.42 -7.40 36.28
C PRO A 25 -7.15 -7.10 37.76
N GLU A 26 -7.40 -8.08 38.63
CA GLU A 26 -7.06 -7.99 40.05
C GLU A 26 -5.53 -7.94 40.27
N PRO A 27 -5.05 -7.23 41.32
CA PRO A 27 -3.63 -7.02 41.55
C PRO A 27 -2.91 -8.30 42.00
N ARG A 28 -1.93 -8.75 41.20
CA ARG A 28 -1.03 -9.84 41.59
C ARG A 28 -0.09 -9.39 42.70
N GLN A 29 0.01 -10.19 43.76
CA GLN A 29 0.89 -9.93 44.89
C GLN A 29 2.38 -10.11 44.53
N SER A 30 3.24 -9.33 45.19
CA SER A 30 4.69 -9.37 45.01
C SER A 30 5.31 -10.60 45.68
N GLY A 31 6.08 -11.39 44.92
CA GLY A 31 6.84 -12.54 45.42
C GLY A 31 8.32 -12.38 45.10
N SER A 32 9.10 -11.81 46.02
CA SER A 32 10.54 -11.57 45.85
C SER A 32 11.39 -12.78 46.26
N LYS A 33 12.46 -13.06 45.51
CA LYS A 33 13.62 -13.83 46.00
C LYS A 33 14.88 -13.58 45.17
N GLN A 34 15.98 -13.28 45.85
CA GLN A 34 17.32 -13.20 45.27
C GLN A 34 17.98 -14.59 45.25
N LYS A 35 18.90 -14.85 44.31
CA LYS A 35 20.34 -14.96 44.62
C LYS A 35 21.24 -15.17 43.39
N GLN A 36 22.46 -14.62 43.50
CA GLN A 36 23.80 -15.21 43.26
C GLN A 36 23.93 -16.51 42.44
N ALA A 37 25.04 -16.80 41.74
CA ALA A 37 26.19 -16.02 41.23
C ALA A 37 27.08 -17.03 40.44
N GLY A 38 27.89 -16.59 39.46
CA GLY A 38 28.78 -17.50 38.72
C GLY A 38 29.83 -16.79 37.87
N THR A 39 31.10 -16.92 38.25
CA THR A 39 32.30 -16.40 37.56
C THR A 39 32.90 -17.43 36.60
N GLY A 40 33.63 -16.96 35.58
CA GLY A 40 34.42 -17.82 34.68
C GLY A 40 35.20 -17.05 33.61
N ASP A 41 36.42 -16.63 33.93
CA ASP A 41 37.40 -16.07 32.97
C ASP A 41 38.05 -17.16 32.11
N PHE A 42 38.53 -16.81 30.91
CA PHE A 42 39.72 -17.41 30.27
C PHE A 42 40.39 -16.43 29.27
N ILE A 43 41.69 -16.60 28.98
CA ILE A 43 42.60 -15.51 28.56
C ILE A 43 43.52 -15.87 27.36
N ALA A 44 43.63 -14.93 26.40
CA ALA A 44 44.75 -14.55 25.47
C ALA A 44 45.41 -15.55 24.47
N GLY A 45 46.13 -14.96 23.48
CA GLY A 45 46.95 -15.59 22.41
C GLY A 45 46.59 -15.06 21.00
N ASP A 46 47.24 -14.07 20.35
CA ASP A 46 48.63 -13.95 19.80
C ASP A 46 49.04 -15.02 18.74
N ALA A 47 49.79 -14.77 17.65
CA ALA A 47 50.50 -13.56 17.19
C ALA A 47 50.98 -13.59 15.69
N ILE A 48 51.03 -12.39 15.05
CA ILE A 48 52.00 -11.84 14.05
C ILE A 48 52.41 -12.65 12.78
N LYS A 49 52.30 -12.01 11.57
CA LYS A 49 53.31 -11.89 10.46
C LYS A 49 52.72 -11.18 9.20
N SER A 50 53.44 -11.13 8.07
CA SER A 50 54.23 -9.97 7.59
C SER A 50 54.73 -10.12 6.12
N VAL A 51 55.26 -9.04 5.49
CA VAL A 51 55.98 -9.00 4.17
C VAL A 51 55.03 -9.13 2.94
N ALA A 52 54.83 -8.13 2.05
CA ALA A 52 55.69 -7.43 1.06
C ALA A 52 56.10 -8.32 -0.15
N LYS A 53 56.23 -7.90 -1.42
CA LYS A 53 56.43 -6.62 -2.17
C LYS A 53 55.54 -6.63 -3.46
N ASP A 54 55.54 -5.79 -4.51
CA ASP A 54 56.23 -4.58 -5.04
C ASP A 54 55.27 -3.88 -6.09
N GLY A 55 55.55 -2.80 -6.85
CA GLY A 55 56.73 -1.93 -7.00
C GLY A 55 56.83 -1.03 -8.27
N GLN A 56 55.84 -0.97 -9.18
CA GLN A 56 56.00 -0.43 -10.56
C GLN A 56 55.75 1.10 -10.72
N LYS A 57 56.64 1.81 -11.44
CA LYS A 57 56.53 3.24 -11.80
C LYS A 57 55.91 3.48 -13.19
N ARG A 58 55.18 4.59 -13.39
CA ARG A 58 55.06 5.32 -14.68
C ARG A 58 55.05 6.84 -14.44
N GLY A 59 55.35 7.62 -15.49
CA GLY A 59 55.74 9.04 -15.43
C GLY A 59 54.59 10.06 -15.42
N PRO A 60 54.92 11.38 -15.47
CA PRO A 60 53.97 12.47 -15.29
C PRO A 60 53.06 12.70 -16.52
N VAL A 61 51.86 13.21 -16.27
CA VAL A 61 50.91 13.67 -17.30
C VAL A 61 50.88 15.19 -17.32
N VAL A 62 50.84 15.77 -18.52
CA VAL A 62 50.90 17.23 -18.76
C VAL A 62 49.52 17.87 -18.55
N ALA A 63 49.50 19.06 -17.92
CA ALA A 63 48.29 19.88 -17.78
C ALA A 63 48.09 20.83 -18.98
N PRO A 64 46.88 20.95 -19.56
CA PRO A 64 46.57 21.95 -20.58
C PRO A 64 46.31 23.36 -19.98
N PRO A 65 46.52 24.44 -20.75
CA PRO A 65 46.50 25.83 -20.25
C PRO A 65 45.11 26.51 -20.30
N ALA A 66 45.00 27.66 -19.63
CA ALA A 66 43.81 28.51 -19.62
C ALA A 66 44.00 29.84 -20.38
N PRO A 67 43.00 30.24 -21.19
CA PRO A 67 42.68 31.66 -21.46
C PRO A 67 41.15 31.92 -21.32
N ALA A 68 40.63 33.14 -21.11
CA ALA A 68 41.18 34.42 -20.68
C ALA A 68 40.04 35.34 -20.14
N LYS A 69 40.36 36.48 -19.52
CA LYS A 69 39.44 37.62 -19.26
C LYS A 69 39.71 38.72 -20.31
N PRO A 70 38.71 39.51 -20.78
CA PRO A 70 38.11 40.63 -20.01
C PRO A 70 36.56 40.73 -20.22
N ALA A 71 35.79 41.71 -19.74
CA ALA A 71 36.08 43.00 -19.08
C ALA A 71 35.01 43.35 -18.01
N ALA A 72 35.25 44.40 -17.21
CA ALA A 72 34.21 45.15 -16.47
C ALA A 72 33.78 46.38 -17.32
N SER A 73 32.66 47.08 -17.15
CA SER A 73 31.86 47.51 -15.97
C SER A 73 30.48 48.03 -16.49
N PRO A 74 29.52 48.60 -15.71
CA PRO A 74 29.63 49.17 -14.36
C PRO A 74 28.59 48.68 -13.33
N SER A 75 28.72 49.18 -12.10
CA SER A 75 27.77 48.95 -11.00
C SER A 75 26.39 49.57 -11.26
N ALA A 76 25.34 48.84 -10.94
CA ALA A 76 24.02 49.40 -10.60
C ALA A 76 23.87 49.40 -9.06
N SER A 77 23.40 50.51 -8.49
CA SER A 77 23.11 50.59 -7.05
C SER A 77 21.97 49.65 -6.66
N PRO A 78 21.97 49.08 -5.44
CA PRO A 78 20.87 48.23 -5.00
C PRO A 78 19.59 49.05 -4.85
N SER A 79 18.54 48.67 -5.59
CA SER A 79 17.18 49.10 -5.32
C SER A 79 16.79 48.72 -3.88
N PRO A 80 15.94 49.52 -3.19
CA PRO A 80 15.43 49.11 -1.88
C PRO A 80 14.70 47.77 -1.98
N PRO A 81 14.77 46.91 -0.94
CA PRO A 81 14.01 45.67 -0.94
C PRO A 81 12.52 45.99 -1.07
N ALA A 82 11.84 45.31 -1.99
CA ALA A 82 10.39 45.36 -2.06
C ALA A 82 9.80 44.99 -0.68
N PRO A 83 8.72 45.65 -0.21
CA PRO A 83 8.16 45.37 1.11
C PRO A 83 7.81 43.89 1.19
N ALA A 84 8.40 43.19 2.15
CA ALA A 84 8.21 41.76 2.31
C ALA A 84 6.70 41.47 2.47
N ALA A 85 6.13 40.72 1.54
CA ALA A 85 4.72 40.37 1.59
C ALA A 85 4.43 39.67 2.93
N PRO A 86 3.40 40.10 3.67
CA PRO A 86 3.12 39.53 4.99
C PRO A 86 2.85 38.03 4.84
N LEU A 87 3.37 37.21 5.77
CA LEU A 87 3.41 35.76 5.62
C LEU A 87 2.05 35.09 5.35
N GLY A 88 0.94 35.74 5.69
CA GLY A 88 -0.42 35.30 5.36
C GLY A 88 -0.74 35.23 3.86
N THR A 89 0.06 35.86 2.97
CA THR A 89 -0.16 35.81 1.52
C THR A 89 0.39 34.54 0.84
N LEU A 90 1.08 33.66 1.58
CA LEU A 90 1.65 32.42 1.04
C LEU A 90 0.73 31.19 1.15
N LEU A 91 -0.41 31.30 1.83
CA LEU A 91 -1.44 30.25 1.87
C LEU A 91 -2.34 30.35 0.64
N SER A 92 -1.83 29.88 -0.50
CA SER A 92 -2.68 29.56 -1.66
C SER A 92 -3.77 28.57 -1.22
N PRO A 93 -5.07 28.88 -1.43
CA PRO A 93 -6.16 28.04 -0.96
C PRO A 93 -6.07 26.64 -1.55
N ALA A 94 -6.36 25.60 -0.76
CA ALA A 94 -6.23 24.22 -1.24
C ALA A 94 -7.25 23.93 -2.36
N ILE A 95 -6.79 23.76 -3.60
CA ILE A 95 -7.66 23.56 -4.76
C ILE A 95 -7.89 22.06 -5.01
N PHE A 96 -9.12 21.62 -4.78
CA PHE A 96 -9.58 20.26 -5.10
C PHE A 96 -10.46 20.28 -6.35
N ARG A 97 -10.06 19.60 -7.43
CA ARG A 97 -10.75 19.71 -8.73
C ARG A 97 -11.20 18.38 -9.31
N HIS A 98 -12.52 18.19 -9.38
CA HIS A 98 -13.11 17.03 -10.04
C HIS A 98 -12.98 17.14 -11.58
N PRO A 99 -12.56 16.08 -12.32
CA PRO A 99 -12.34 16.16 -13.77
C PRO A 99 -13.57 16.62 -14.56
N ARG A 100 -14.76 16.18 -14.12
CA ARG A 100 -16.08 16.59 -14.65
C ARG A 100 -16.76 17.66 -13.80
N ALA A 101 -16.01 18.58 -13.18
CA ALA A 101 -16.58 19.66 -12.38
C ALA A 101 -17.52 20.55 -13.20
N SER A 102 -18.63 20.95 -12.61
CA SER A 102 -19.66 21.81 -13.21
C SER A 102 -20.11 22.96 -12.29
N ARG A 103 -19.54 23.02 -11.08
CA ARG A 103 -19.71 24.01 -10.03
C ARG A 103 -18.42 24.08 -9.20
N GLU A 104 -18.23 25.16 -8.47
CA GLU A 104 -17.16 25.33 -7.50
C GLU A 104 -17.74 25.92 -6.21
N VAL A 105 -17.15 25.61 -5.06
CA VAL A 105 -17.55 26.14 -3.74
C VAL A 105 -16.30 26.35 -2.87
N LEU A 106 -16.26 27.44 -2.11
CA LEU A 106 -15.26 27.65 -1.06
C LEU A 106 -15.75 26.95 0.21
N LEU A 107 -15.01 25.98 0.72
CA LEU A 107 -15.29 25.28 1.98
C LEU A 107 -14.12 25.54 2.93
N GLY A 108 -14.35 26.36 3.96
CA GLY A 108 -13.27 26.90 4.78
C GLY A 108 -12.32 27.75 3.93
N ASP A 109 -11.05 27.36 3.87
CA ASP A 109 -9.98 27.96 3.08
C ASP A 109 -9.72 27.23 1.75
N ALA A 110 -10.49 26.19 1.40
CA ALA A 110 -10.25 25.34 0.24
C ALA A 110 -11.28 25.53 -0.87
N LEU A 111 -10.81 25.70 -2.11
CA LEU A 111 -11.64 25.81 -3.30
C LEU A 111 -11.94 24.40 -3.86
N VAL A 112 -13.19 23.98 -3.79
CA VAL A 112 -13.64 22.65 -4.20
C VAL A 112 -14.49 22.73 -5.46
N ALA A 113 -13.90 22.40 -6.60
CA ALA A 113 -14.59 22.26 -7.88
C ALA A 113 -15.18 20.86 -8.03
N TYR A 114 -16.52 20.77 -8.14
CA TYR A 114 -17.30 19.54 -7.97
C TYR A 114 -18.23 19.24 -9.14
N ALA A 115 -18.51 17.94 -9.36
CA ALA A 115 -19.49 17.51 -10.36
C ALA A 115 -20.90 17.51 -9.76
N LEU A 116 -21.76 18.46 -10.18
CA LEU A 116 -23.18 18.45 -9.84
C LEU A 116 -23.98 17.67 -10.88
N GLN A 117 -24.69 16.62 -10.46
CA GLN A 117 -25.64 15.86 -11.28
C GLN A 117 -27.05 15.89 -10.67
N ARG A 118 -28.05 16.20 -11.49
CA ARG A 118 -29.48 16.06 -11.12
C ARG A 118 -29.94 14.61 -11.31
N ALA A 119 -30.70 14.09 -10.35
CA ALA A 119 -31.17 12.70 -10.34
C ALA A 119 -32.55 12.54 -9.69
N ARG A 120 -33.29 11.47 -10.04
CA ARG A 120 -34.53 11.08 -9.36
C ARG A 120 -34.20 10.48 -7.97
N ARG A 121 -34.19 11.31 -6.93
CA ARG A 121 -33.94 10.90 -5.53
C ARG A 121 -34.64 11.85 -4.54
N ARG A 122 -34.77 11.41 -3.27
CA ARG A 122 -35.45 12.17 -2.19
C ARG A 122 -34.56 13.18 -1.44
N THR A 123 -33.24 12.98 -1.47
CA THR A 123 -32.26 13.74 -0.66
C THR A 123 -31.11 14.28 -1.51
N ILE A 124 -30.33 15.23 -0.99
CA ILE A 124 -28.99 15.55 -1.51
C ILE A 124 -28.02 14.44 -1.06
N GLY A 125 -26.87 14.29 -1.69
CA GLY A 125 -25.84 13.41 -1.16
C GLY A 125 -24.53 13.48 -1.94
N PHE A 126 -23.47 13.29 -1.18
CA PHE A 126 -22.09 13.56 -1.55
C PHE A 126 -21.34 12.25 -1.77
N THR A 127 -20.33 12.27 -2.63
CA THR A 127 -19.44 11.14 -2.85
C THR A 127 -18.06 11.71 -3.15
N VAL A 128 -17.08 11.40 -2.31
CA VAL A 128 -15.68 11.74 -2.54
C VAL A 128 -14.96 10.48 -2.99
N GLY A 129 -14.40 10.50 -4.20
CA GLY A 129 -13.64 9.40 -4.79
C GLY A 129 -12.23 9.85 -5.21
N ALA A 130 -11.56 9.06 -6.05
CA ALA A 130 -10.31 9.48 -6.70
C ALA A 130 -10.54 10.72 -7.59
N ASP A 131 -11.67 10.77 -8.31
CA ASP A 131 -12.15 11.95 -9.04
C ASP A 131 -12.45 13.18 -8.15
N GLY A 132 -12.28 13.13 -6.83
CA GLY A 132 -12.69 14.21 -5.93
C GLY A 132 -14.21 14.22 -5.64
N LEU A 133 -14.80 15.42 -5.50
CA LEU A 133 -16.19 15.57 -5.03
C LEU A 133 -17.24 15.48 -6.17
N SER A 134 -18.14 14.53 -6.03
CA SER A 134 -19.38 14.38 -6.81
C SER A 134 -20.62 14.63 -5.93
N VAL A 135 -21.56 15.43 -6.42
CA VAL A 135 -22.81 15.82 -5.74
C VAL A 135 -24.01 15.39 -6.58
N ARG A 136 -24.90 14.57 -6.01
CA ARG A 136 -26.16 14.18 -6.66
C ARG A 136 -27.34 14.82 -5.95
N ALA A 137 -28.09 15.67 -6.63
CA ALA A 137 -29.23 16.40 -6.07
C ALA A 137 -30.56 16.04 -6.77
N PRO A 138 -31.72 16.13 -6.09
CA PRO A 138 -33.03 16.10 -6.74
C PRO A 138 -33.20 17.26 -7.74
N GLY A 139 -34.14 17.15 -8.67
CA GLY A 139 -34.43 18.24 -9.62
C GLY A 139 -34.99 19.51 -8.94
N TRP A 140 -35.80 19.34 -7.90
CA TRP A 140 -36.52 20.42 -7.19
C TRP A 140 -35.66 21.17 -6.16
N VAL A 141 -34.46 20.68 -5.81
CA VAL A 141 -33.58 21.32 -4.83
C VAL A 141 -32.86 22.52 -5.47
N THR A 142 -33.01 23.71 -4.89
CA THR A 142 -32.30 24.93 -5.37
C THR A 142 -30.78 24.79 -5.24
N LEU A 143 -30.02 25.62 -5.96
CA LEU A 143 -28.56 25.62 -5.83
C LEU A 143 -28.13 26.04 -4.42
N ALA A 144 -28.71 27.12 -3.87
CA ALA A 144 -28.46 27.55 -2.49
C ALA A 144 -28.70 26.45 -1.44
N ALA A 145 -29.67 25.55 -1.64
CA ALA A 145 -29.87 24.40 -0.75
C ALA A 145 -28.83 23.28 -0.92
N VAL A 146 -28.20 23.15 -2.11
CA VAL A 146 -27.00 22.32 -2.31
C VAL A 146 -25.79 22.95 -1.62
N ASP A 147 -25.59 24.25 -1.79
CA ASP A 147 -24.44 24.96 -1.27
C ASP A 147 -24.48 25.05 0.27
N ALA A 148 -25.66 25.28 0.88
CA ALA A 148 -25.86 25.18 2.32
C ALA A 148 -25.53 23.77 2.87
N ALA A 149 -25.98 22.71 2.19
CA ALA A 149 -25.67 21.33 2.57
C ALA A 149 -24.19 20.95 2.33
N LEU A 150 -23.48 21.64 1.44
CA LEU A 150 -22.03 21.52 1.27
C LEU A 150 -21.30 22.20 2.43
N GLN A 151 -21.71 23.40 2.86
CA GLN A 151 -21.14 24.08 4.03
C GLN A 151 -21.36 23.29 5.32
N GLU A 152 -22.57 22.76 5.53
CA GLU A 152 -22.92 21.91 6.69
C GLU A 152 -22.04 20.65 6.78
N LYS A 153 -21.53 20.14 5.65
CA LYS A 153 -20.63 18.98 5.59
C LYS A 153 -19.17 19.34 5.30
N SER A 154 -18.80 20.62 5.30
CA SER A 154 -17.46 21.15 4.96
C SER A 154 -16.32 20.34 5.58
N ALA A 155 -16.25 20.25 6.92
CA ALA A 155 -15.20 19.52 7.64
C ALA A 155 -15.11 18.02 7.27
N TRP A 156 -16.24 17.38 6.94
CA TRP A 156 -16.25 15.99 6.45
C TRP A 156 -15.76 15.89 4.99
N ILE A 157 -16.18 16.82 4.13
CA ILE A 157 -15.76 16.90 2.73
C ILE A 157 -14.26 17.12 2.62
N LEU A 158 -13.73 18.14 3.31
CA LEU A 158 -12.31 18.51 3.28
C LEU A 158 -11.42 17.37 3.79
N ARG A 159 -11.78 16.77 4.94
CA ARG A 159 -11.06 15.59 5.44
C ARG A 159 -11.07 14.45 4.43
N LYS A 160 -12.22 14.15 3.79
CA LYS A 160 -12.31 13.07 2.80
C LYS A 160 -11.57 13.36 1.51
N LEU A 161 -11.47 14.62 1.09
CA LEU A 161 -10.64 15.05 -0.04
C LEU A 161 -9.14 14.92 0.28
N GLY A 162 -8.70 15.36 1.47
CA GLY A 162 -7.33 15.17 1.95
C GLY A 162 -6.96 13.68 2.09
N GLU A 163 -7.84 12.85 2.66
CA GLU A 163 -7.67 11.39 2.71
C GLU A 163 -7.62 10.76 1.30
N ALA A 164 -8.32 11.31 0.31
CA ALA A 164 -8.30 10.82 -1.07
C ALA A 164 -6.99 11.19 -1.78
N GLN A 165 -6.58 12.47 -1.72
CA GLN A 165 -5.34 12.95 -2.29
C GLN A 165 -4.12 12.27 -1.66
N ALA A 166 -4.06 12.17 -0.33
CA ALA A 166 -2.97 11.49 0.37
C ALA A 166 -2.95 9.97 0.14
N ARG A 167 -4.04 9.37 -0.36
CA ARG A 167 -4.05 7.99 -0.87
C ARG A 167 -3.55 7.94 -2.31
N GLN A 168 -4.00 8.85 -3.18
CA GLN A 168 -3.55 8.92 -4.57
C GLN A 168 -2.05 9.18 -4.68
N GLN A 169 -1.49 10.14 -3.93
CA GLN A 169 -0.06 10.42 -3.91
C GLN A 169 0.78 9.21 -3.44
N ARG A 170 0.27 8.41 -2.48
CA ARG A 170 0.89 7.14 -2.06
C ARG A 170 0.78 6.04 -3.12
N VAL A 171 -0.31 5.99 -3.87
CA VAL A 171 -0.49 5.07 -5.00
C VAL A 171 0.43 5.43 -6.16
N GLU A 172 0.52 6.70 -6.53
CA GLU A 172 1.42 7.19 -7.59
C GLU A 172 2.89 7.00 -7.22
N GLY A 173 3.28 7.35 -6.00
CA GLY A 173 4.63 7.12 -5.47
C GLY A 173 5.00 5.66 -5.19
N SER A 174 4.07 4.71 -5.36
CA SER A 174 4.33 3.25 -5.25
C SER A 174 4.22 2.52 -6.59
N ARG A 175 4.14 3.24 -7.73
CA ARG A 175 4.20 2.62 -9.05
C ARG A 175 5.56 1.96 -9.28
N ILE A 176 5.54 0.70 -9.71
CA ILE A 176 6.74 -0.11 -9.97
C ILE A 176 7.39 0.36 -11.27
N ALA A 177 8.66 0.78 -11.20
CA ALA A 177 9.49 1.07 -12.38
C ALA A 177 10.07 -0.25 -12.93
N TRP A 178 9.39 -0.85 -13.90
CA TRP A 178 9.72 -2.18 -14.42
C TRP A 178 11.04 -2.21 -15.22
N GLY A 179 11.98 -3.05 -14.78
CA GLY A 179 13.31 -3.22 -15.35
C GLY A 179 14.19 -4.10 -14.46
N ASP A 180 15.50 -4.14 -14.74
CA ASP A 180 16.49 -4.71 -13.82
C ASP A 180 16.63 -3.83 -12.57
N GLY A 181 16.74 -4.43 -11.39
CA GLY A 181 16.71 -3.71 -10.10
C GLY A 181 15.33 -3.16 -9.69
N ALA A 182 14.25 -3.49 -10.39
CA ALA A 182 12.90 -3.00 -10.04
C ALA A 182 12.46 -3.49 -8.65
N VAL A 183 11.98 -2.58 -7.79
CA VAL A 183 11.53 -2.91 -6.43
C VAL A 183 10.01 -2.96 -6.35
N LEU A 184 9.47 -4.02 -5.73
CA LEU A 184 8.06 -4.19 -5.43
C LEU A 184 7.83 -4.77 -4.02
N PRO A 185 6.69 -4.50 -3.36
CA PRO A 185 6.36 -5.12 -2.09
C PRO A 185 5.99 -6.60 -2.25
N TYR A 186 6.53 -7.45 -1.38
CA TYR A 186 6.33 -8.89 -1.34
C TYR A 186 6.33 -9.41 0.10
N LEU A 187 5.17 -9.95 0.52
CA LEU A 187 4.88 -10.39 1.89
C LEU A 187 5.08 -9.29 2.93
N GLY A 188 4.89 -8.03 2.53
CA GLY A 188 5.11 -6.83 3.35
C GLY A 188 6.54 -6.26 3.33
N GLU A 189 7.51 -6.99 2.76
CA GLU A 189 8.91 -6.58 2.66
C GLU A 189 9.25 -6.12 1.22
N PRO A 190 10.30 -5.32 0.98
CA PRO A 190 10.77 -5.04 -0.37
C PRO A 190 11.35 -6.31 -1.02
N LEU A 191 11.09 -6.44 -2.33
CA LEU A 191 11.65 -7.46 -3.21
C LEU A 191 12.25 -6.77 -4.43
N THR A 192 13.54 -7.03 -4.68
CA THR A 192 14.27 -6.48 -5.84
C THR A 192 14.28 -7.51 -6.97
N VAL A 193 13.81 -7.13 -8.16
CA VAL A 193 13.92 -7.95 -9.37
C VAL A 193 15.36 -7.90 -9.88
N VAL A 194 15.93 -9.05 -10.22
CA VAL A 194 17.23 -9.18 -10.87
C VAL A 194 17.03 -9.95 -12.17
N LEU A 195 17.52 -9.41 -13.29
CA LEU A 195 17.50 -10.13 -14.56
C LEU A 195 18.75 -10.99 -14.66
N ASP A 196 18.56 -12.31 -14.75
CA ASP A 196 19.65 -13.28 -14.89
C ASP A 196 19.47 -14.09 -16.20
N PRO A 197 20.24 -13.77 -17.25
CA PRO A 197 20.15 -14.47 -18.54
C PRO A 197 20.75 -15.88 -18.53
N THR A 198 21.40 -16.33 -17.45
CA THR A 198 21.98 -17.69 -17.39
C THR A 198 20.91 -18.78 -17.28
N HIS A 199 19.68 -18.42 -16.88
CA HIS A 199 18.54 -19.33 -16.72
C HIS A 199 18.76 -20.49 -15.72
N GLY A 200 19.76 -20.41 -14.84
CA GLY A 200 20.20 -21.49 -13.92
C GLY A 200 19.24 -21.85 -12.77
N PHE A 201 17.97 -21.45 -12.83
CA PHE A 201 17.03 -21.57 -11.70
C PHE A 201 16.49 -22.99 -11.54
N ARG A 202 16.37 -23.43 -10.29
CA ARG A 202 15.61 -24.65 -9.92
C ARG A 202 14.09 -24.50 -10.09
N GLY A 203 13.59 -23.31 -10.43
CA GLY A 203 12.17 -22.99 -10.58
C GLY A 203 11.86 -22.33 -11.92
N THR A 204 10.71 -22.65 -12.51
CA THR A 204 10.31 -22.20 -13.85
C THR A 204 10.42 -20.68 -14.01
N GLY A 205 11.29 -20.19 -14.90
CA GLY A 205 11.39 -18.76 -15.25
C GLY A 205 11.86 -17.81 -14.13
N GLY A 206 12.27 -18.31 -12.96
CA GLY A 206 12.81 -17.48 -11.89
C GLY A 206 12.75 -18.09 -10.49
N ALA A 207 13.57 -17.55 -9.59
CA ALA A 207 13.74 -18.00 -8.21
C ALA A 207 13.82 -16.84 -7.21
N LEU A 208 13.31 -17.06 -6.00
CA LEU A 208 13.57 -16.19 -4.85
C LEU A 208 14.93 -16.55 -4.26
N VAL A 209 15.76 -15.54 -4.03
CA VAL A 209 17.14 -15.65 -3.53
C VAL A 209 17.32 -14.64 -2.39
N GLU A 210 18.08 -15.02 -1.36
CA GLU A 210 18.55 -14.08 -0.34
C GLU A 210 19.81 -13.39 -0.89
N GLY A 211 19.71 -12.10 -1.16
CA GLY A 211 20.80 -11.27 -1.66
C GLY A 211 21.73 -10.77 -0.54
N PRO A 212 22.66 -9.85 -0.87
CA PRO A 212 23.47 -9.17 0.12
C PRO A 212 22.61 -8.56 1.24
N GLU A 213 23.15 -8.56 2.47
CA GLU A 213 22.50 -7.98 3.66
C GLU A 213 21.12 -8.59 4.01
N GLY A 214 20.77 -9.76 3.45
CA GLY A 214 19.47 -10.42 3.65
C GLY A 214 18.33 -9.81 2.83
N GLN A 215 18.64 -8.90 1.89
CA GLN A 215 17.64 -8.30 1.00
C GLN A 215 17.04 -9.36 0.08
N ARG A 216 15.71 -9.37 -0.09
CA ARG A 216 15.04 -10.37 -0.94
C ARG A 216 15.21 -10.01 -2.42
N GLN A 217 15.67 -10.97 -3.21
CA GLN A 217 15.82 -10.83 -4.65
C GLN A 217 14.99 -11.86 -5.41
N LEU A 218 14.29 -11.43 -6.46
CA LEU A 218 13.62 -12.31 -7.42
C LEU A 218 14.43 -12.32 -8.71
N HIS A 219 15.20 -13.38 -8.90
CA HIS A 219 15.99 -13.60 -10.10
C HIS A 219 15.08 -14.15 -11.20
N ILE A 220 15.07 -13.52 -12.37
CA ILE A 220 14.16 -13.80 -13.49
C ILE A 220 14.96 -14.17 -14.74
N GLY A 221 14.51 -15.23 -15.44
CA GLY A 221 15.10 -15.68 -16.71
C GLY A 221 14.75 -14.76 -17.88
N LEU A 222 15.49 -13.67 -18.00
CA LEU A 222 15.39 -12.68 -19.07
C LEU A 222 16.77 -12.06 -19.34
N ALA A 223 16.98 -11.56 -20.55
CA ALA A 223 18.14 -10.73 -20.86
C ALA A 223 17.98 -9.32 -20.25
N HIS A 224 19.08 -8.65 -19.91
CA HIS A 224 19.08 -7.25 -19.45
C HIS A 224 18.50 -6.26 -20.49
N THR A 225 18.32 -6.69 -21.74
CA THR A 225 17.66 -5.95 -22.82
C THR A 225 16.14 -6.18 -22.89
N ALA A 226 15.55 -6.95 -21.97
CA ALA A 226 14.12 -7.20 -21.93
C ALA A 226 13.34 -5.91 -21.65
N SER A 227 12.22 -5.72 -22.36
CA SER A 227 11.37 -4.55 -22.18
C SER A 227 10.68 -4.56 -20.80
N PRO A 228 10.31 -3.37 -20.26
CA PRO A 228 9.56 -3.25 -19.01
C PRO A 228 8.31 -4.15 -18.93
N ALA A 229 7.60 -4.32 -20.06
CA ALA A 229 6.44 -5.21 -20.14
C ALA A 229 6.81 -6.69 -19.97
N GLN A 230 7.90 -7.16 -20.60
CA GLN A 230 8.38 -8.54 -20.43
C GLN A 230 8.82 -8.83 -18.99
N VAL A 231 9.48 -7.86 -18.34
CA VAL A 231 9.87 -7.98 -16.92
C VAL A 231 8.63 -8.07 -16.03
N ARG A 232 7.67 -7.15 -16.16
CA ARG A 232 6.38 -7.18 -15.45
C ARG A 232 5.67 -8.53 -15.63
N ASP A 233 5.55 -9.00 -16.86
CA ASP A 233 4.76 -10.19 -17.18
C ASP A 233 5.43 -11.48 -16.67
N ALA A 234 6.77 -11.55 -16.68
CA ALA A 234 7.53 -12.63 -16.06
C ALA A 234 7.40 -12.63 -14.51
N VAL A 235 7.53 -11.46 -13.88
CA VAL A 235 7.35 -11.29 -12.43
C VAL A 235 5.91 -11.61 -12.01
N GLN A 236 4.91 -11.19 -12.78
CA GLN A 236 3.50 -11.55 -12.56
C GLN A 236 3.29 -13.06 -12.69
N ALA A 237 3.86 -13.70 -13.72
CA ALA A 237 3.77 -15.15 -13.89
C ALA A 237 4.47 -15.92 -12.75
N TRP A 238 5.51 -15.35 -12.13
CA TRP A 238 6.14 -15.89 -10.92
C TRP A 238 5.25 -15.72 -9.68
N LEU A 239 4.78 -14.49 -9.41
CA LEU A 239 3.88 -14.20 -8.28
C LEU A 239 2.58 -15.01 -8.34
N MET A 240 2.02 -15.26 -9.52
CA MET A 240 0.84 -16.13 -9.67
C MET A 240 1.10 -17.61 -9.33
N ARG A 241 2.35 -18.08 -9.37
CA ARG A 241 2.72 -19.44 -8.95
C ARG A 241 2.94 -19.50 -7.44
N ASP A 242 3.70 -18.57 -6.89
CA ASP A 242 3.91 -18.42 -5.44
C ASP A 242 2.58 -18.18 -4.70
N ALA A 243 1.72 -17.30 -5.21
CA ALA A 243 0.38 -17.04 -4.68
C ALA A 243 -0.46 -18.32 -4.62
N ARG A 244 -0.44 -19.14 -5.68
CA ARG A 244 -1.16 -20.42 -5.70
C ARG A 244 -0.67 -21.34 -4.59
N GLN A 245 0.65 -21.51 -4.45
CA GLN A 245 1.25 -22.38 -3.43
C GLN A 245 0.91 -21.90 -2.01
N ARG A 246 1.13 -20.61 -1.72
CA ARG A 246 0.86 -20.01 -0.41
C ARG A 246 -0.62 -20.05 -0.05
N PHE A 247 -1.51 -19.66 -0.95
CA PHE A 247 -2.93 -19.63 -0.67
C PHE A 247 -3.50 -21.03 -0.45
N ILE A 248 -3.01 -22.06 -1.16
CA ILE A 248 -3.36 -23.46 -0.86
C ILE A 248 -2.91 -23.83 0.56
N ALA A 249 -1.65 -23.57 0.93
CA ALA A 249 -1.14 -23.88 2.26
C ALA A 249 -1.87 -23.15 3.41
N ARG A 250 -2.42 -21.94 3.18
CA ARG A 250 -3.27 -21.25 4.17
C ARG A 250 -4.71 -21.75 4.15
N LEU A 251 -5.26 -22.11 2.98
CA LEU A 251 -6.58 -22.73 2.87
C LEU A 251 -6.64 -24.07 3.61
N ASP A 252 -5.63 -24.93 3.43
CA ASP A 252 -5.53 -26.24 4.08
C ASP A 252 -5.26 -26.14 5.59
N HIS A 253 -4.69 -25.02 6.04
CA HIS A 253 -4.53 -24.72 7.47
C HIS A 253 -5.83 -24.24 8.13
N PHE A 254 -6.54 -23.28 7.52
CA PHE A 254 -7.73 -22.68 8.14
C PHE A 254 -9.01 -23.48 7.92
N ALA A 255 -9.13 -24.25 6.84
CA ALA A 255 -10.32 -25.06 6.56
C ALA A 255 -10.67 -26.08 7.68
N PRO A 256 -9.73 -26.90 8.22
CA PRO A 256 -10.04 -27.81 9.31
C PRO A 256 -10.37 -27.07 10.62
N LEU A 257 -9.68 -25.97 10.93
CA LEU A 257 -9.97 -25.14 12.11
C LEU A 257 -11.37 -24.53 12.08
N LEU A 258 -11.84 -24.16 10.90
CA LEU A 258 -13.21 -23.69 10.67
C LEU A 258 -14.24 -24.84 10.53
N GLY A 259 -13.82 -26.10 10.42
CA GLY A 259 -14.71 -27.24 10.20
C GLY A 259 -15.33 -27.30 8.80
N VAL A 260 -14.61 -26.82 7.78
CA VAL A 260 -15.09 -26.72 6.39
C VAL A 260 -14.18 -27.49 5.42
N ARG A 261 -14.63 -27.66 4.17
CA ARG A 261 -13.82 -28.18 3.06
C ARG A 261 -13.97 -27.30 1.83
N TRP A 262 -12.85 -26.88 1.26
CA TRP A 262 -12.79 -26.20 -0.04
C TRP A 262 -12.60 -27.24 -1.16
N LYS A 263 -12.88 -26.85 -2.42
CA LYS A 263 -12.77 -27.73 -3.60
C LYS A 263 -11.83 -27.22 -4.70
N SER A 264 -11.73 -25.90 -4.88
CA SER A 264 -10.86 -25.34 -5.92
C SER A 264 -10.41 -23.91 -5.58
N LEU A 265 -9.21 -23.55 -6.04
CA LEU A 265 -8.67 -22.20 -5.96
C LEU A 265 -8.42 -21.64 -7.36
N ARG A 266 -9.06 -20.51 -7.67
CA ARG A 266 -8.75 -19.67 -8.84
C ARG A 266 -8.12 -18.36 -8.40
N LEU A 267 -7.01 -17.98 -9.01
CA LEU A 267 -6.43 -16.65 -8.83
C LEU A 267 -7.21 -15.59 -9.62
N SER A 268 -7.05 -14.33 -9.23
CA SER A 268 -7.71 -13.18 -9.84
C SER A 268 -6.83 -11.93 -9.76
N SER A 269 -7.11 -10.96 -10.62
CA SER A 269 -6.55 -9.60 -10.63
C SER A 269 -7.64 -8.53 -10.43
N ALA A 270 -8.80 -8.90 -9.87
CA ALA A 270 -9.96 -8.03 -9.75
C ALA A 270 -9.68 -6.77 -8.90
N GLN A 271 -9.78 -5.59 -9.51
CA GLN A 271 -9.46 -4.30 -8.88
C GLN A 271 -10.33 -3.96 -7.64
N THR A 272 -11.51 -4.55 -7.51
CA THR A 272 -12.52 -4.17 -6.51
C THR A 272 -12.72 -5.19 -5.38
N ARG A 273 -12.04 -6.34 -5.39
CA ARG A 273 -12.21 -7.38 -4.35
C ARG A 273 -10.98 -8.25 -4.14
N TRP A 274 -10.76 -8.65 -2.88
CA TRP A 274 -9.62 -9.46 -2.45
C TRP A 274 -9.86 -10.98 -2.55
N GLY A 275 -11.10 -11.44 -2.35
CA GLY A 275 -11.45 -12.85 -2.49
C GLY A 275 -12.89 -13.08 -2.98
N SER A 276 -13.30 -14.35 -3.09
CA SER A 276 -14.70 -14.80 -3.22
C SER A 276 -14.79 -16.29 -2.88
N ALA A 277 -15.74 -16.67 -2.02
CA ALA A 277 -16.18 -18.04 -1.85
C ALA A 277 -17.57 -18.30 -2.45
N ARG A 278 -17.95 -19.58 -2.48
CA ARG A 278 -19.26 -20.08 -2.90
C ARG A 278 -19.59 -21.32 -2.06
N ALA A 279 -20.87 -21.57 -1.83
CA ALA A 279 -21.38 -22.73 -1.07
C ALA A 279 -20.92 -24.10 -1.60
N ASP A 280 -20.47 -24.20 -2.86
CA ASP A 280 -19.91 -25.42 -3.43
C ASP A 280 -18.46 -25.69 -2.99
N GLY A 281 -17.80 -24.77 -2.28
CA GLY A 281 -16.37 -24.84 -1.95
C GLY A 281 -15.43 -24.26 -3.02
N SER A 282 -15.95 -23.61 -4.07
CA SER A 282 -15.13 -22.89 -5.04
C SER A 282 -14.65 -21.55 -4.48
N ILE A 283 -13.34 -21.40 -4.33
CA ILE A 283 -12.71 -20.17 -3.81
C ILE A 283 -11.93 -19.45 -4.91
N ARG A 284 -11.95 -18.12 -4.84
CA ARG A 284 -11.18 -17.21 -5.66
C ARG A 284 -10.42 -16.24 -4.75
N LEU A 285 -9.14 -16.01 -5.00
CA LEU A 285 -8.31 -15.05 -4.27
C LEU A 285 -7.54 -14.17 -5.24
N ASN A 286 -7.32 -12.92 -4.89
CA ASN A 286 -6.55 -11.97 -5.69
C ASN A 286 -5.05 -12.22 -5.45
N TRP A 287 -4.27 -12.46 -6.50
CA TRP A 287 -2.84 -12.77 -6.34
C TRP A 287 -2.05 -11.59 -5.75
N ARG A 288 -2.55 -10.36 -5.92
CA ARG A 288 -2.00 -9.11 -5.34
C ARG A 288 -2.04 -9.07 -3.81
N LEU A 289 -2.68 -10.05 -3.15
CA LEU A 289 -2.53 -10.26 -1.70
C LEU A 289 -1.06 -10.51 -1.30
N LEU A 290 -0.21 -10.99 -2.22
CA LEU A 290 1.23 -11.12 -2.01
C LEU A 290 1.96 -9.80 -1.75
N HIS A 291 1.37 -8.63 -2.00
CA HIS A 291 2.00 -7.35 -1.64
C HIS A 291 1.91 -7.04 -0.14
N TYR A 292 1.07 -7.76 0.61
CA TYR A 292 0.81 -7.52 2.02
C TYR A 292 1.49 -8.54 2.93
N ARG A 293 1.68 -8.16 4.21
CA ARG A 293 2.18 -9.05 5.28
C ARG A 293 1.34 -10.33 5.38
N PRO A 294 1.91 -11.51 5.69
CA PRO A 294 1.19 -12.78 5.71
C PRO A 294 -0.12 -12.79 6.52
N ALA A 295 -0.20 -12.06 7.63
CA ALA A 295 -1.43 -11.93 8.43
C ALA A 295 -2.63 -11.37 7.62
N ILE A 296 -2.38 -10.52 6.62
CA ILE A 296 -3.43 -10.00 5.73
C ILE A 296 -3.92 -11.08 4.75
N ILE A 297 -3.01 -11.95 4.28
CA ILE A 297 -3.37 -13.13 3.47
C ILE A 297 -4.23 -14.08 4.32
N ASP A 298 -3.80 -14.34 5.55
CA ASP A 298 -4.49 -15.22 6.51
C ASP A 298 -5.90 -14.71 6.85
N TYR A 299 -6.05 -13.41 7.13
CA TYR A 299 -7.34 -12.77 7.33
C TYR A 299 -8.28 -12.99 6.12
N VAL A 300 -7.83 -12.73 4.90
CA VAL A 300 -8.68 -12.89 3.70
C VAL A 300 -8.99 -14.36 3.42
N VAL A 301 -8.03 -15.27 3.63
CA VAL A 301 -8.26 -16.73 3.50
C VAL A 301 -9.29 -17.22 4.52
N ALA A 302 -9.19 -16.79 5.78
CA ALA A 302 -10.15 -17.12 6.83
C ALA A 302 -11.54 -16.49 6.57
N HIS A 303 -11.60 -15.28 6.02
CA HIS A 303 -12.83 -14.60 5.61
C HIS A 303 -13.58 -15.40 4.53
N GLU A 304 -12.91 -15.79 3.45
CA GLU A 304 -13.53 -16.57 2.37
C GLU A 304 -13.88 -18.01 2.81
N LEU A 305 -13.09 -18.64 3.69
CA LEU A 305 -13.47 -19.94 4.26
C LEU A 305 -14.66 -19.84 5.22
N SER A 306 -14.76 -18.77 6.00
CA SER A 306 -15.90 -18.53 6.91
C SER A 306 -17.22 -18.38 6.15
N HIS A 307 -17.16 -17.88 4.90
CA HIS A 307 -18.34 -17.85 4.03
C HIS A 307 -18.92 -19.23 3.72
N LEU A 308 -18.14 -20.31 3.79
CA LEU A 308 -18.65 -21.68 3.64
C LEU A 308 -19.57 -22.11 4.81
N ARG A 309 -19.64 -21.34 5.90
CA ARG A 309 -20.56 -21.53 7.04
C ARG A 309 -21.64 -20.47 7.13
N VAL A 310 -21.34 -19.22 6.75
CA VAL A 310 -22.26 -18.08 6.85
C VAL A 310 -22.12 -17.20 5.59
N MET A 311 -23.12 -17.22 4.71
CA MET A 311 -23.04 -16.59 3.38
C MET A 311 -23.20 -15.06 3.38
N ASP A 312 -23.48 -14.47 4.55
CA ASP A 312 -23.62 -13.03 4.77
C ASP A 312 -22.58 -12.54 5.80
N HIS A 313 -22.48 -11.22 5.97
CA HIS A 313 -21.58 -10.58 6.95
C HIS A 313 -22.26 -10.24 8.27
N SER A 314 -23.19 -11.09 8.73
CA SER A 314 -23.85 -10.98 10.05
C SER A 314 -22.85 -11.10 11.22
N PRO A 315 -23.24 -10.75 12.48
CA PRO A 315 -22.38 -10.97 13.64
C PRO A 315 -21.82 -12.40 13.72
N ARG A 316 -22.65 -13.40 13.44
CA ARG A 316 -22.26 -14.83 13.40
C ARG A 316 -21.12 -15.13 12.42
N PHE A 317 -21.06 -14.43 11.28
CA PHE A 317 -19.93 -14.54 10.35
C PHE A 317 -18.65 -13.98 10.97
N TRP A 318 -18.70 -12.79 11.56
CA TRP A 318 -17.54 -12.18 12.19
C TRP A 318 -17.07 -12.94 13.43
N ASP A 319 -18.00 -13.53 14.20
CA ASP A 319 -17.68 -14.47 15.27
C ASP A 319 -16.95 -15.70 14.73
N THR A 320 -17.39 -16.25 13.58
CA THR A 320 -16.74 -17.37 12.90
C THR A 320 -15.33 -17.01 12.40
N VAL A 321 -15.11 -15.79 11.89
CA VAL A 321 -13.76 -15.32 11.54
C VAL A 321 -12.89 -15.18 12.80
N ARG A 322 -13.45 -14.63 13.88
CA ARG A 322 -12.73 -14.38 15.15
C ARG A 322 -12.22 -15.68 15.81
N THR A 323 -12.84 -16.85 15.58
CA THR A 323 -12.35 -18.11 16.14
C THR A 323 -11.01 -18.57 15.56
N VAL A 324 -10.57 -18.03 14.42
CA VAL A 324 -9.31 -18.41 13.76
C VAL A 324 -8.37 -17.24 13.47
N VAL A 325 -8.90 -16.01 13.37
CA VAL A 325 -8.13 -14.76 13.26
C VAL A 325 -8.72 -13.74 14.23
N PRO A 326 -8.28 -13.70 15.50
CA PRO A 326 -8.89 -12.83 16.52
C PRO A 326 -8.71 -11.33 16.23
N ASP A 327 -7.60 -10.94 15.60
CA ASP A 327 -7.22 -9.56 15.26
C ASP A 327 -7.77 -9.10 13.89
N TYR A 328 -8.78 -9.79 13.34
CA TYR A 328 -9.33 -9.52 12.00
C TYR A 328 -9.77 -8.07 11.78
N ALA A 329 -10.18 -7.36 12.84
CA ALA A 329 -10.65 -5.97 12.75
C ALA A 329 -9.52 -5.01 12.34
N ASP A 330 -8.32 -5.18 12.90
CA ASP A 330 -7.14 -4.39 12.58
C ASP A 330 -6.58 -4.76 11.20
N LEU A 331 -6.57 -6.06 10.87
CA LEU A 331 -6.13 -6.57 9.57
C LEU A 331 -7.05 -6.07 8.43
N ARG A 332 -8.37 -6.05 8.66
CA ARG A 332 -9.37 -5.39 7.79
C ARG A 332 -9.16 -3.87 7.69
N GLY A 333 -8.69 -3.24 8.76
CA GLY A 333 -8.29 -1.83 8.79
C GLY A 333 -7.13 -1.56 7.84
N ARG A 334 -6.00 -2.27 8.04
CA ARG A 334 -4.79 -2.15 7.21
C ARG A 334 -5.08 -2.41 5.73
N LEU A 335 -5.78 -3.50 5.39
CA LEU A 335 -6.14 -3.86 4.00
C LEU A 335 -7.03 -2.83 3.27
N ARG A 336 -7.68 -1.92 4.00
CA ARG A 336 -8.47 -0.80 3.44
C ARG A 336 -7.61 0.44 3.20
N ASP A 337 -6.69 0.71 4.11
CA ASP A 337 -5.94 1.98 4.18
C ASP A 337 -4.58 1.89 3.46
N GLU A 338 -4.07 0.67 3.26
CA GLU A 338 -2.91 0.31 2.43
C GLU A 338 -3.39 -0.24 1.06
N PRO A 339 -3.44 0.58 -0.01
CA PRO A 339 -3.73 0.07 -1.35
C PRO A 339 -2.50 -0.61 -1.97
N ALA A 340 -2.68 -1.79 -2.59
CA ALA A 340 -1.61 -2.45 -3.34
C ALA A 340 -1.14 -1.58 -4.53
N PRO A 341 0.16 -1.58 -4.87
CA PRO A 341 0.77 -0.66 -5.83
C PRO A 341 0.16 -0.75 -7.25
N PRO A 342 0.22 0.32 -8.06
CA PRO A 342 -0.03 0.24 -9.50
C PRO A 342 0.87 -0.81 -10.14
N TRP A 343 0.27 -1.64 -11.00
CA TRP A 343 0.98 -2.73 -11.69
C TRP A 343 1.27 -2.41 -13.16
N ASP A 344 0.42 -1.54 -13.72
CA ASP A 344 0.41 -1.07 -15.10
C ASP A 344 1.00 0.35 -15.20
#